data_AF-S9V135-F1
#
_entry.id   AF-S9V135-F1
#
_cell.length_a   1.000
_cell.length_b   1.000
_cell.length_c   1.000
_cell.angle_alpha   90.00
_cell.angle_beta   90.00
_cell.angle_gamma   90.00
#
_symmetry.space_group_name_H-M   'P 1'
#
loop_
_entity.id
_entity.type
_entity.pdbx_description
1 polymer ?
#
loop_
_entity_poly.entity_id
_entity_poly.type
_entity_poly.pdbx_seq_one_letter_code
_entity_poly.pdbx_strand_id
1 'polypeptide(L)' 'MRVEAQRHRDIKFVSMISTEAIPNFPDRHLPCVLLYRNKEMKGQLTTLDPWKNGRSIDINTVESVLKRNGILPNEECEDD' A
#
# COMPACT_ATOMS: atom_id res chain seq x y z
N MET A 1 5.57 -4.64 -2.95
CA MET A 1 5.92 -3.27 -3.41
C MET A 1 6.80 -3.22 -4.65
N ARG A 2 8.05 -3.71 -4.66
CA ARG A 2 8.90 -3.62 -5.88
C ARG A 2 8.27 -4.22 -7.14
N VAL A 3 7.69 -5.42 -7.02
CA VAL A 3 6.99 -6.11 -8.12
C VAL A 3 5.78 -5.28 -8.59
N GLU A 4 4.95 -4.80 -7.67
CA GLU A 4 3.81 -3.92 -7.98
C GLU A 4 4.25 -2.62 -8.69
N ALA A 5 5.36 -2.01 -8.26
CA ALA A 5 5.91 -0.82 -8.90
C ALA A 5 6.42 -1.07 -10.33
N GLN A 6 6.83 -2.30 -10.65
CA GLN A 6 7.19 -2.68 -12.01
C GLN A 6 5.96 -2.92 -12.89
N ARG A 7 4.89 -3.47 -12.31
CA ARG A 7 3.61 -3.75 -12.99
C ARG A 7 2.80 -2.49 -13.26
N HIS A 8 2.79 -1.54 -12.32
CA HIS A 8 1.95 -0.34 -12.36
C HIS A 8 2.80 0.93 -12.48
N ARG A 9 3.19 1.26 -13.73
CA ARG A 9 4.05 2.42 -14.03
C ARG A 9 3.38 3.76 -13.77
N ASP A 10 2.05 3.78 -13.75
CA ASP A 10 1.18 4.92 -13.45
C ASP A 10 1.06 5.22 -11.95
N ILE A 11 1.54 4.31 -11.09
CA ILE A 11 1.49 4.45 -9.63
C ILE A 11 2.88 4.70 -9.07
N LYS A 12 2.99 5.72 -8.23
CA LYS A 12 4.26 6.11 -7.60
C LYS A 12 4.45 5.38 -6.26
N PHE A 13 5.43 4.48 -6.21
CA PHE A 13 5.89 3.84 -4.98
C PHE A 13 7.16 4.52 -4.47
N VAL A 14 7.15 5.00 -3.23
CA VAL A 14 8.30 5.65 -2.57
C VAL A 14 8.49 5.04 -1.18
N SER A 15 9.73 4.96 -0.74
CA SER A 15 10.08 4.56 0.62
C SER A 15 11.05 5.57 1.23
N MET A 16 10.95 5.78 2.54
CA MET A 16 11.84 6.63 3.33
C MET A 16 12.07 5.96 4.69
N ILE A 17 13.21 6.23 5.32
CA ILE A 17 13.46 5.79 6.69
C ILE A 17 12.58 6.62 7.63
N SER A 18 11.83 5.95 8.52
CA SER A 18 10.82 6.60 9.36
C SER A 18 11.37 7.75 10.21
N THR A 19 12.58 7.57 10.76
CA THR A 19 13.26 8.56 11.61
C THR A 19 13.86 9.73 10.82
N GLU A 20 14.14 9.57 9.53
CA GLU A 20 14.51 10.67 8.63
C GLU A 20 13.29 11.48 8.21
N ALA A 21 12.13 10.82 8.05
CA ALA A 21 10.86 11.46 7.71
C ALA A 21 10.29 12.26 8.90
N ILE A 22 10.26 11.63 10.07
CA ILE A 22 9.68 12.16 11.32
C ILE A 22 10.58 11.74 12.47
N PRO A 23 11.25 12.69 13.17
CA PRO A 23 12.04 12.38 14.34
C PRO A 23 11.22 11.61 15.39
N ASN A 24 11.78 10.52 15.93
CA ASN A 24 11.14 9.67 16.93
C ASN A 24 9.79 9.06 16.48
N PHE A 25 9.62 8.76 15.19
CA PHE A 25 8.45 8.02 14.72
C PHE A 25 8.32 6.68 15.47
N PRO A 26 7.14 6.32 15.98
CA PRO A 26 7.00 5.16 16.87
C PRO A 26 7.15 3.82 16.13
N ASP A 27 8.11 3.01 16.56
CA ASP A 27 8.41 1.70 15.95
C ASP A 27 7.22 0.74 15.92
N ARG A 28 6.32 0.81 16.90
CA ARG A 28 5.10 -0.01 16.94
C ARG A 28 4.16 0.19 15.75
N HIS A 29 4.31 1.30 15.01
CA HIS A 29 3.52 1.58 13.80
C HIS A 29 4.21 1.07 12.53
N LEU A 30 5.43 0.55 12.62
CA LEU A 30 6.18 0.06 11.46
C LEU A 30 5.78 -1.39 11.08
N PRO A 31 5.81 -1.72 9.77
CA PRO A 31 5.92 -0.77 8.66
C PRO A 31 4.68 0.11 8.57
N CYS A 32 4.88 1.39 8.21
CA CYS A 32 3.81 2.34 7.97
C CYS A 32 3.75 2.67 6.49
N VAL A 33 2.60 2.45 5.85
CA VAL A 33 2.35 2.75 4.45
C VAL A 33 1.22 3.76 4.35
N LEU A 34 1.51 4.91 3.75
CA LEU A 34 0.53 5.94 3.47
C LEU A 34 0.05 5.81 2.03
N LEU A 35 -1.27 5.75 1.85
CA LEU A 35 -1.92 5.59 0.56
C LEU A 35 -2.58 6.90 0.17
N TYR A 36 -2.20 7.44 -0.98
CA TYR A 36 -2.74 8.70 -1.52
C TYR A 36 -3.26 8.51 -2.93
N ARG A 37 -4.39 9.14 -3.24
CA ARG A 37 -4.95 9.23 -4.61
C ARG A 37 -5.73 10.54 -4.74
N ASN A 38 -5.58 11.23 -5.87
CA ASN A 38 -6.26 12.51 -6.12
C ASN A 38 -6.03 13.57 -5.03
N LYS A 39 -4.79 13.65 -4.52
CA LYS A 39 -4.38 14.56 -3.42
C LYS A 39 -5.09 14.30 -2.08
N GLU A 40 -5.76 13.16 -1.93
CA GLU A 40 -6.44 12.74 -0.71
C GLU A 40 -5.76 11.51 -0.11
N MET A 41 -5.67 11.47 1.23
CA MET A 41 -5.21 10.28 1.95
C MET A 41 -6.32 9.23 1.95
N LYS A 42 -6.11 8.11 1.26
CA LYS A 42 -7.05 6.99 1.18
C LYS A 42 -6.94 6.06 2.38
N GLY A 43 -5.75 5.99 2.99
CA GLY A 43 -5.54 5.21 4.19
C GLY A 43 -4.12 5.26 4.70
N GLN A 44 -3.96 4.84 5.95
CA GLN A 44 -2.68 4.60 6.59
C GLN A 44 -2.71 3.17 7.13
N LEU A 45 -1.75 2.36 6.68
CA LEU A 45 -1.61 0.97 7.09
C LEU A 45 -0.36 0.84 7.94
N THR A 46 -0.55 0.62 9.22
CA THR A 46 0.53 0.34 10.18
C THR A 46 0.62 -1.15 10.45
N THR A 47 1.81 -1.64 10.78
CA THR A 47 2.11 -3.05 11.03
C THR A 47 1.91 -3.95 9.79
N LEU A 48 2.18 -5.24 9.95
CA LEU A 48 2.01 -6.23 8.88
C LEU A 48 0.59 -6.79 8.82
N ASP A 49 -0.23 -6.61 9.85
CA ASP A 49 -1.52 -7.30 9.96
C ASP A 49 -2.52 -6.91 8.86
N PRO A 50 -2.64 -5.64 8.43
CA PRO A 50 -3.49 -5.29 7.30
C PRO A 50 -3.10 -5.98 5.99
N TRP A 51 -1.83 -6.37 5.84
CA TRP A 51 -1.27 -6.97 4.64
C TRP A 51 -1.41 -8.49 4.59
N LYS A 52 -1.65 -9.12 5.75
CA LYS A 52 -1.78 -10.57 5.87
C LYS A 52 -3.09 -11.08 5.30
N ASN A 53 -4.18 -10.31 5.43
CA ASN A 53 -5.53 -10.75 5.10
C ASN A 53 -5.86 -12.17 5.64
N GLY A 54 -5.46 -12.44 6.89
CA GLY A 54 -5.64 -13.75 7.54
C GLY A 54 -4.65 -14.85 7.12
N ARG A 55 -3.67 -14.56 6.26
CA ARG A 55 -2.65 -15.51 5.76
C ARG A 55 -1.25 -14.89 5.70
N SER A 56 -0.27 -15.61 5.16
CA SER A 56 1.06 -15.05 4.91
C SER A 56 1.00 -13.95 3.84
N ILE A 57 1.91 -12.97 3.94
CA ILE A 57 2.01 -11.89 2.95
C ILE A 57 2.63 -12.45 1.68
N ASP A 58 1.89 -12.30 0.57
CA ASP A 58 2.36 -12.58 -0.78
C ASP A 58 1.96 -11.45 -1.73
N ILE A 59 2.30 -11.58 -3.01
CA ILE A 59 1.97 -10.55 -3.99
C ILE A 59 0.46 -10.31 -4.11
N ASN A 60 -0.34 -11.37 -3.98
CA ASN A 60 -1.79 -11.31 -4.12
C ASN A 60 -2.44 -10.61 -2.93
N THR A 61 -1.94 -10.79 -1.69
CA THR A 61 -2.45 -10.04 -0.54
C THR A 61 -2.10 -8.55 -0.64
N VAL A 62 -0.89 -8.21 -1.10
CA VAL A 62 -0.49 -6.82 -1.35
C VAL A 62 -1.40 -6.17 -2.39
N GLU A 63 -1.61 -6.84 -3.51
CA GLU A 63 -2.48 -6.35 -4.59
C GLU A 63 -3.93 -6.17 -4.10
N SER A 64 -4.47 -7.15 -3.37
CA SER A 64 -5.81 -7.08 -2.77
C SER A 64 -5.98 -5.89 -1.83
N VAL A 65 -4.95 -5.60 -1.02
CA VAL A 65 -4.97 -4.45 -0.11
C VAL A 65 -4.94 -3.13 -0.89
N LEU A 66 -4.12 -3.03 -1.94
CA LEU A 66 -4.06 -1.82 -2.77
C LEU A 66 -5.36 -1.61 -3.56
N LYS A 67 -5.98 -2.67 -4.08
CA LYS A 67 -7.31 -2.65 -4.72
C LYS A 67 -8.40 -2.22 -3.74
N ARG A 68 -8.46 -2.84 -2.56
CA ARG A 68 -9.42 -2.50 -1.50
C ARG A 68 -9.33 -1.05 -1.03
N ASN A 69 -8.14 -0.45 -1.05
CA ASN A 69 -7.93 0.96 -0.70
C ASN A 69 -8.08 1.91 -1.90
N GLY A 70 -8.53 1.39 -3.06
CA GLY A 70 -8.78 2.19 -4.26
C GLY A 70 -7.50 2.79 -4.87
N ILE A 71 -6.34 2.18 -4.62
CA ILE A 71 -5.06 2.59 -5.23
C ILE A 71 -4.86 1.89 -6.56
N LEU A 72 -5.14 0.59 -6.60
CA LEU A 72 -5.25 -0.17 -7.84
C LEU A 72 -6.71 -0.21 -8.31
N PRO A 73 -6.95 -0.29 -9.62
CA PRO A 73 -8.29 -0.56 -10.14
C PRO A 73 -8.75 -1.95 -9.67
N ASN A 74 -10.03 -2.07 -9.31
CA ASN A 74 -10.67 -3.37 -9.31
C ASN A 74 -10.85 -3.76 -10.78
N GLU A 75 -10.54 -5.00 -11.13
CA GLU A 75 -10.95 -5.53 -12.43
C GLU A 75 -12.48 -5.62 -12.40
N GLU A 76 -13.16 -4.56 -12.80
CA GLU A 76 -14.52 -4.68 -13.31
C GLU A 76 -14.37 -5.02 -14.79
N CYS A 77 -15.04 -6.11 -15.21
CA CYS A 77 -15.19 -6.48 -16.60
C CYS A 77 -15.56 -5.23 -17.41
N GLU A 78 -14.94 -5.06 -18.57
CA GLU A 78 -15.51 -4.19 -19.61
C GLU A 78 -16.93 -4.68 -19.87
N ASP A 79 -17.94 -3.98 -19.35
CA ASP A 79 -19.31 -4.12 -19.84
C ASP A 79 -19.37 -3.39 -21.19
N ASP A 80 -19.29 -4.19 -22.27
CA ASP A 80 -19.57 -3.96 -23.70
C ASP A 80 -19.55 -2.52 -24.28
#